data_AF-A0A813DSN0-F1
#
_entry.id   AF-A0A813DSN0-F1
#
_cell.length_a   1.000
_cell.length_b   1.000
_cell.length_c   1.000
_cell.angle_alpha   90.00
_cell.angle_beta   90.00
_cell.angle_gamma   90.00
#
_symmetry.space_group_name_H-M   'P 1'
#
loop_
_entity.id
_entity.type
_entity.pdbx_description
1 polymer ?
#
loop_
_entity_poly.entity_id
_entity_poly.type
_entity_poly.pdbx_seq_one_letter_code
_entity_poly.pdbx_strand_id
1 'polypeptide(L)'
;DQLHLRLDHLASTFRGLVLLPQADSGDKESQENSSPQPVVSVQAEAYWHLDCASEDGTQACEAFFAALDAAASSLGLVPASREHRQGFTLNYKIVFPDGARRYRSDVLEAALKSQQTCEIFVNGDAHKFSDAVLARGLALRHAWGTLVEALCRSSAGAQCPSPQLRALLQSLDEEWAAWEKVYITELIQIEQEARRPLLAAIEASRLLEEQLEGTDLFAELEEHASKCIDETVSVFARLNAVANSRGKGRGDLHGRVLRAAFDWLRQDREPEDCSELQGEGAQALIESVAGDVVCSFLKMQDYLREVALRMNEVDPSLANNSGLAERLLDLEESWAVGDRYLLDRAAFNSLLQLASTLEKFRRESPAFAGMLQECDAELFMVLPRLVWLSALHPGENRGGRLVLETILPDVKLIGDEPPQPGDRLYKLRVLFAKSLEGLVQWVHASTPSSCVSSGETLMAEVAAAVEQALFEAAVSGPGAAGKTAYEVLSKHTAITLRTPSPAMAPFETLEDLMRELEGWSLELQRHCPQDWNGLSAVLVKTLQDAAALQEEQAAASGQPFLV
;
A
#
# COMPACT_ATOMS: atom_id res chain seq x y z
N ASP A 1 -48.13 -28.78 -34.60
CA ASP A 1 -46.77 -29.00 -35.13
C ASP A 1 -45.73 -28.02 -34.60
N GLN A 2 -45.83 -26.71 -34.84
CA GLN A 2 -44.84 -25.73 -34.34
C GLN A 2 -44.68 -25.74 -32.82
N LEU A 3 -45.76 -25.90 -32.06
CA LEU A 3 -45.70 -26.01 -30.60
C LEU A 3 -44.92 -27.26 -30.16
N HIS A 4 -45.18 -28.42 -30.78
CA HIS A 4 -44.47 -29.66 -30.47
C HIS A 4 -42.96 -29.51 -30.73
N LEU A 5 -42.58 -28.91 -31.86
CA LEU A 5 -41.18 -28.65 -32.19
C LEU A 5 -40.46 -27.80 -31.12
N ARG A 6 -41.14 -26.79 -30.58
CA ARG A 6 -40.59 -25.93 -29.51
C ARG A 6 -40.46 -26.66 -28.18
N LEU A 7 -41.40 -27.54 -27.86
CA LEU A 7 -41.34 -28.38 -26.65
C LEU A 7 -40.23 -29.43 -26.74
N ASP A 8 -40.05 -30.04 -27.90
CA ASP A 8 -38.95 -30.98 -28.15
C ASP A 8 -37.60 -30.25 -28.05
N HIS A 9 -37.52 -29.01 -28.55
CA HIS A 9 -36.32 -28.18 -28.42
C HIS A 9 -36.02 -27.79 -26.96
N LEU A 10 -37.04 -27.44 -26.16
CA LEU A 10 -36.91 -27.18 -24.72
C LEU A 10 -36.40 -28.42 -23.97
N ALA A 11 -36.96 -29.59 -24.25
CA ALA A 11 -36.50 -30.85 -23.65
C ALA A 11 -35.08 -31.22 -24.11
N SER A 12 -34.71 -30.89 -25.35
CA SER A 12 -33.36 -31.13 -25.87
C SER A 12 -32.30 -30.24 -25.23
N THR A 13 -32.59 -28.95 -25.10
CA THR A 13 -31.68 -28.00 -24.42
C THR A 13 -31.57 -28.32 -22.92
N PHE A 14 -32.67 -28.74 -22.29
CA PHE A 14 -32.65 -29.25 -20.91
C PHE A 14 -31.68 -30.43 -20.74
N ARG A 15 -31.63 -31.38 -21.68
CA ARG A 15 -30.67 -32.50 -21.64
C ARG A 15 -29.20 -32.06 -21.79
N GLY A 16 -28.97 -30.89 -22.37
CA GLY A 16 -27.65 -30.29 -22.49
C GLY A 16 -27.19 -29.58 -21.21
N LEU A 17 -28.09 -29.35 -20.24
CA LEU A 17 -27.70 -28.81 -18.94
C LEU A 17 -26.88 -29.85 -18.18
N VAL A 18 -25.69 -29.45 -17.76
CA VAL A 18 -24.85 -30.26 -16.88
C VAL A 18 -25.44 -30.15 -15.47
N LEU A 19 -26.28 -31.11 -15.13
CA LEU A 19 -26.82 -31.28 -13.79
C LEU A 19 -25.84 -32.16 -13.00
N LEU A 20 -24.99 -31.55 -12.20
CA LEU A 20 -24.07 -32.30 -11.35
C LEU A 20 -24.87 -32.86 -10.17
N PRO A 21 -24.88 -34.19 -9.94
CA PRO A 21 -25.35 -34.72 -8.68
C PRO A 21 -24.44 -34.17 -7.58
N GLN A 22 -25.02 -33.56 -6.55
CA GLN A 22 -24.25 -33.13 -5.40
C GLN A 22 -23.61 -34.38 -4.78
N ALA A 23 -22.30 -34.54 -4.95
CA ALA A 23 -21.56 -35.52 -4.17
C ALA A 23 -21.75 -35.09 -2.73
N ASP A 24 -22.35 -35.97 -1.93
CA ASP A 24 -22.48 -35.81 -0.49
C ASP A 24 -21.04 -35.87 0.06
N SER A 25 -20.33 -34.74 -0.01
CA SER A 25 -19.01 -34.57 0.59
C SER A 25 -19.23 -34.43 2.09
N GLY A 26 -19.73 -35.50 2.69
CA GLY A 26 -19.67 -35.69 4.12
C GLY A 26 -18.19 -35.81 4.47
N ASP A 27 -17.61 -34.70 4.93
CA ASP A 27 -16.53 -34.71 5.90
C ASP A 27 -17.02 -35.48 7.13
N LYS A 28 -16.97 -36.82 7.03
CA LYS A 28 -17.06 -37.75 8.15
C LYS A 28 -15.66 -37.96 8.71
N GLU A 29 -15.00 -36.89 9.12
CA GLU A 29 -13.94 -36.97 10.12
C GLU A 29 -14.39 -36.10 11.29
N SER A 30 -14.64 -36.76 12.43
CA SER A 30 -14.95 -36.20 13.76
C SER A 30 -16.43 -36.23 14.18
N GLN A 31 -16.95 -37.41 14.56
CA GLN A 31 -17.78 -37.59 15.77
C GLN A 31 -18.13 -39.08 15.96
N GLU A 32 -17.29 -39.80 16.70
CA GLU A 32 -17.69 -41.02 17.40
C GLU A 32 -18.35 -40.65 18.73
N ASN A 33 -19.63 -41.00 18.86
CA ASN A 33 -20.46 -41.19 20.07
C ASN A 33 -21.75 -40.36 20.09
N SER A 34 -22.86 -40.95 19.64
CA SER A 34 -24.07 -41.07 20.47
C SER A 34 -25.20 -41.84 19.74
N SER A 35 -26.00 -42.51 20.58
CA SER A 35 -27.16 -43.40 20.41
C SER A 35 -28.09 -43.26 19.18
N PRO A 36 -28.79 -44.35 18.79
CA PRO A 36 -29.67 -44.39 17.64
C PRO A 36 -31.01 -43.66 17.89
N GLN A 37 -31.29 -42.62 17.11
CA GLN A 37 -32.60 -41.99 16.96
C GLN A 37 -33.35 -42.57 15.75
N PRO A 38 -34.70 -42.54 15.73
CA PRO A 38 -35.49 -43.19 14.70
C PRO A 38 -35.39 -42.46 13.36
N VAL A 39 -35.18 -43.23 12.30
CA VAL A 39 -35.11 -42.80 10.90
C VAL A 39 -36.46 -42.23 10.48
N VAL A 40 -36.58 -40.90 10.51
CA VAL A 40 -37.59 -40.19 9.73
C VAL A 40 -37.07 -40.17 8.30
N SER A 41 -37.85 -40.73 7.37
CA SER A 41 -37.55 -40.70 5.94
C SER A 41 -37.64 -39.26 5.42
N VAL A 42 -36.54 -38.53 5.52
CA VAL A 42 -36.34 -37.31 4.74
C VAL A 42 -36.23 -37.76 3.28
N GLN A 43 -37.24 -37.45 2.48
CA GLN A 43 -37.14 -37.57 1.04
C GLN A 43 -35.90 -36.79 0.61
N ALA A 44 -34.94 -37.47 0.00
CA ALA A 44 -33.75 -36.83 -0.55
C ALA A 44 -34.20 -35.81 -1.59
N GLU A 45 -34.26 -34.54 -1.22
CA GLU A 45 -34.33 -33.44 -2.18
C GLU A 45 -33.09 -33.59 -3.05
N ALA A 46 -33.26 -34.03 -4.29
CA ALA A 46 -32.17 -34.02 -5.25
C ALA A 46 -31.84 -32.55 -5.51
N TYR A 47 -30.80 -32.04 -4.85
CA TYR A 47 -30.30 -30.69 -5.05
C TYR A 47 -29.66 -30.65 -6.45
N TRP A 48 -30.35 -30.01 -7.39
CA TRP A 48 -29.86 -29.80 -8.75
C TRP A 48 -28.83 -28.67 -8.72
N HIS A 49 -27.56 -28.98 -8.97
CA HIS A 49 -26.53 -27.96 -9.20
C HIS A 49 -26.44 -27.66 -10.70
N LEU A 50 -26.61 -26.39 -11.07
CA LEU A 50 -26.34 -25.89 -12.42
C LEU A 50 -24.87 -25.51 -12.51
N ASP A 51 -24.16 -26.01 -13.51
CA ASP A 51 -22.86 -25.45 -13.86
C ASP A 51 -23.08 -24.10 -14.54
N CYS A 52 -23.04 -23.03 -13.75
CA CYS A 52 -23.05 -21.64 -14.24
C CYS A 52 -21.64 -21.03 -14.27
N ALA A 53 -20.62 -21.78 -13.82
CA ALA A 53 -19.26 -21.27 -13.66
C ALA A 53 -18.40 -21.54 -14.90
N SER A 54 -18.63 -22.66 -15.60
CA SER A 54 -17.94 -22.93 -16.86
C SER A 54 -18.56 -22.15 -18.03
N GLU A 55 -17.74 -21.88 -19.05
CA GLU A 55 -18.19 -21.26 -20.30
C GLU A 55 -19.25 -22.12 -20.99
N ASP A 56 -19.01 -23.44 -21.07
CA ASP A 56 -19.95 -24.41 -21.63
C ASP A 56 -21.28 -24.44 -20.85
N GLY A 57 -21.21 -24.41 -19.51
CA GLY A 57 -22.36 -24.40 -18.63
C GLY A 57 -23.20 -23.12 -18.77
N THR A 58 -22.53 -21.96 -18.88
CA THR A 58 -23.18 -20.68 -19.15
C THR A 58 -23.92 -20.71 -20.49
N GLN A 59 -23.26 -21.17 -21.56
CA GLN A 59 -23.85 -21.28 -22.88
C GLN A 59 -25.05 -22.24 -22.90
N ALA A 60 -24.95 -23.37 -22.18
CA ALA A 60 -26.05 -24.33 -22.06
C ALA A 60 -27.26 -23.71 -21.32
N CYS A 61 -27.03 -22.96 -20.24
CA CYS A 61 -28.08 -22.24 -19.52
C CYS A 61 -28.78 -21.20 -20.40
N GLU A 62 -28.01 -20.39 -21.13
CA GLU A 62 -28.56 -19.39 -22.05
C GLU A 62 -29.42 -20.01 -23.15
N ALA A 63 -28.95 -21.11 -23.76
CA ALA A 63 -29.70 -21.85 -24.77
C ALA A 63 -31.02 -22.41 -24.20
N PHE A 64 -30.97 -22.96 -22.99
CA PHE A 64 -32.17 -23.45 -22.30
C PHE A 64 -33.16 -22.33 -21.98
N PHE A 65 -32.70 -21.19 -21.46
CA PHE A 65 -33.56 -20.05 -21.16
C PHE A 65 -34.20 -19.44 -22.41
N ALA A 66 -33.46 -19.37 -23.52
CA ALA A 66 -34.00 -18.95 -24.80
C ALA A 66 -35.10 -19.91 -25.30
N ALA A 67 -34.91 -21.23 -25.10
CA ALA A 67 -35.93 -22.22 -25.42
C ALA A 67 -37.16 -22.09 -24.50
N LEU A 68 -36.96 -21.78 -23.22
CA LEU A 68 -38.02 -21.61 -22.23
C LEU A 68 -38.90 -20.39 -22.56
N ASP A 69 -38.31 -19.25 -22.90
CA ASP A 69 -39.05 -18.07 -23.35
C ASP A 69 -39.77 -18.32 -24.69
N ALA A 70 -39.12 -18.98 -25.65
CA ALA A 70 -39.75 -19.34 -26.91
C ALA A 70 -40.98 -20.26 -26.72
N ALA A 71 -40.90 -21.21 -25.78
CA ALA A 71 -42.01 -22.08 -25.43
C ALA A 71 -43.15 -21.30 -24.75
N ALA A 72 -42.85 -20.42 -23.79
CA ALA A 72 -43.83 -19.58 -23.11
C ALA A 72 -44.56 -18.65 -24.11
N SER A 73 -43.82 -18.03 -25.02
CA SER A 73 -44.35 -17.19 -26.09
C SER A 73 -45.24 -17.97 -27.06
N SER A 74 -44.83 -19.18 -27.44
CA SER A 74 -45.63 -20.06 -28.32
C SER A 74 -46.94 -20.53 -27.66
N LEU A 75 -46.96 -20.61 -26.33
CA LEU A 75 -48.16 -20.95 -25.54
C LEU A 75 -49.07 -19.74 -25.28
N GLY A 76 -48.68 -18.54 -25.74
CA GLY A 76 -49.44 -17.31 -25.54
C GLY A 76 -49.43 -16.82 -24.10
N LEU A 77 -48.41 -17.18 -23.31
CA LEU A 77 -48.28 -16.69 -21.95
C LEU A 77 -47.98 -15.19 -21.96
N VAL A 78 -48.66 -14.43 -21.11
CA VAL A 78 -48.33 -13.02 -20.84
C VAL A 78 -47.15 -12.98 -19.85
N PRO A 79 -46.08 -12.20 -20.11
CA PRO A 79 -44.98 -12.08 -19.17
C PRO A 79 -45.44 -11.53 -17.83
N ALA A 80 -44.95 -12.10 -16.73
CA ALA A 80 -45.09 -11.49 -15.41
C ALA A 80 -44.52 -10.06 -15.41
N SER A 81 -45.15 -9.16 -14.64
CA SER A 81 -44.76 -7.75 -14.61
C SER A 81 -43.32 -7.58 -14.15
N ARG A 82 -42.58 -6.73 -14.87
CA ARG A 82 -41.18 -6.36 -14.62
C ARG A 82 -41.01 -4.86 -14.50
N GLU A 83 -42.07 -4.14 -14.15
CA GLU A 83 -42.05 -2.69 -13.95
C GLU A 83 -41.00 -2.26 -12.91
N HIS A 84 -40.66 -3.13 -11.95
CA HIS A 84 -39.60 -2.88 -10.97
C HIS A 84 -38.23 -2.59 -11.60
N ARG A 85 -37.95 -3.09 -12.82
CA ARG A 85 -36.70 -2.81 -13.54
C ARG A 85 -36.50 -1.32 -13.85
N GLN A 86 -37.59 -0.54 -13.88
CA GLN A 86 -37.51 0.92 -14.03
C GLN A 86 -36.79 1.59 -12.83
N GLY A 87 -36.85 0.97 -11.66
CA GLY A 87 -36.17 1.43 -10.44
C GLY A 87 -34.72 0.96 -10.32
N PHE A 88 -34.23 0.09 -11.20
CA PHE A 88 -32.85 -0.39 -11.16
C PHE A 88 -31.84 0.72 -11.45
N THR A 89 -30.61 0.57 -10.92
CA THR A 89 -29.50 1.46 -11.26
C THR A 89 -29.09 1.28 -12.73
N LEU A 90 -28.28 2.20 -13.26
CA LEU A 90 -27.89 2.18 -14.67
C LEU A 90 -27.22 0.85 -15.07
N ASN A 91 -26.34 0.31 -14.22
CA ASN A 91 -25.63 -0.95 -14.49
C ASN A 91 -26.60 -2.13 -14.63
N TYR A 92 -27.57 -2.25 -13.71
CA TYR A 92 -28.60 -3.27 -13.82
C TYR A 92 -29.56 -3.01 -14.99
N LYS A 93 -29.83 -1.76 -15.38
CA LYS A 93 -30.65 -1.45 -16.58
C LYS A 93 -29.98 -1.86 -17.88
N ILE A 94 -28.65 -1.85 -17.97
CA ILE A 94 -27.94 -2.37 -19.14
C ILE A 94 -28.22 -3.87 -19.30
N VAL A 95 -28.20 -4.60 -18.19
CA VAL A 95 -28.44 -6.05 -18.15
C VAL A 95 -29.93 -6.39 -18.29
N PHE A 96 -30.80 -5.54 -17.75
CA PHE A 96 -32.26 -5.70 -17.70
C PHE A 96 -32.97 -4.49 -18.35
N PRO A 97 -32.83 -4.27 -19.67
CA PRO A 97 -33.24 -3.01 -20.31
C PRO A 97 -34.74 -2.87 -20.55
N ASP A 98 -35.51 -3.95 -20.48
CA ASP A 98 -36.93 -3.95 -20.82
C ASP A 98 -37.74 -4.94 -19.94
N GLY A 99 -39.05 -5.00 -20.20
CA GLY A 99 -39.97 -5.91 -19.53
C GLY A 99 -40.02 -7.33 -20.08
N ALA A 100 -39.11 -7.72 -20.99
CA ALA A 100 -39.14 -9.07 -21.58
C ALA A 100 -38.63 -10.14 -20.58
N ARG A 101 -38.99 -11.41 -20.85
CA ARG A 101 -38.53 -12.59 -20.11
C ARG A 101 -37.06 -12.88 -20.41
N ARG A 102 -36.18 -12.06 -19.83
CA ARG A 102 -34.72 -12.23 -19.91
C ARG A 102 -34.26 -13.02 -18.68
N TYR A 103 -34.44 -14.34 -18.72
CA TYR A 103 -33.89 -15.21 -17.69
C TYR A 103 -32.36 -15.22 -17.78
N ARG A 104 -31.69 -15.24 -16.63
CA ARG A 104 -30.23 -15.28 -16.53
C ARG A 104 -29.79 -16.37 -15.57
N SER A 105 -28.64 -16.96 -15.85
CA SER A 105 -28.05 -18.05 -15.06
C SER A 105 -27.67 -17.59 -13.66
N ASP A 106 -27.03 -16.42 -13.55
CA ASP A 106 -26.62 -15.81 -12.28
C ASP A 106 -27.78 -15.60 -11.29
N VAL A 107 -28.94 -15.12 -11.77
CA VAL A 107 -30.15 -14.91 -10.94
C VAL A 107 -30.72 -16.24 -10.43
N LEU A 108 -30.74 -17.28 -11.27
CA LEU A 108 -31.21 -18.60 -10.87
C LEU A 108 -30.22 -19.27 -9.91
N GLU A 109 -28.93 -19.19 -10.21
CA GLU A 109 -27.88 -19.73 -9.37
C GLU A 109 -27.94 -19.15 -7.95
N ALA A 110 -28.11 -17.83 -7.83
CA ALA A 110 -28.32 -17.18 -6.54
C ALA A 110 -29.54 -17.71 -5.79
N ALA A 111 -30.67 -17.94 -6.48
CA ALA A 111 -31.86 -18.52 -5.87
C ALA A 111 -31.62 -19.95 -5.36
N LEU A 112 -30.91 -20.77 -6.15
CA LEU A 112 -30.59 -22.15 -5.78
C LEU A 112 -29.60 -22.23 -4.61
N LYS A 113 -28.66 -21.29 -4.53
CA LYS A 113 -27.66 -21.18 -3.44
C LYS A 113 -28.18 -20.49 -2.18
N SER A 114 -29.33 -19.83 -2.22
CA SER A 114 -29.87 -19.02 -1.12
C SER A 114 -29.98 -19.72 0.25
N GLN A 115 -30.08 -21.06 0.30
CA GLN A 115 -30.06 -21.81 1.57
C GLN A 115 -28.65 -22.03 2.15
N GLN A 116 -27.62 -21.99 1.32
CA GLN A 116 -26.22 -22.27 1.69
C GLN A 116 -25.42 -20.98 1.94
N THR A 117 -25.74 -19.92 1.20
CA THR A 117 -25.05 -18.62 1.28
C THR A 117 -26.06 -17.51 1.58
N CYS A 118 -26.35 -17.29 2.86
CA CYS A 118 -27.20 -16.17 3.31
C CYS A 118 -26.44 -14.84 3.40
N GLU A 119 -25.13 -14.85 3.16
CA GLU A 119 -24.22 -13.73 3.36
C GLU A 119 -23.39 -13.46 2.11
N ILE A 120 -23.22 -12.18 1.77
CA ILE A 120 -22.24 -11.69 0.79
C ILE A 120 -21.21 -10.87 1.55
N PHE A 121 -19.93 -11.10 1.26
CA PHE A 121 -18.84 -10.31 1.81
C PHE A 121 -18.43 -9.25 0.80
N VAL A 122 -18.51 -7.97 1.18
CA VAL A 122 -18.02 -6.85 0.39
C VAL A 122 -17.20 -5.99 1.32
N ASN A 123 -15.99 -5.60 0.91
CA ASN A 123 -15.20 -4.62 1.68
C ASN A 123 -14.90 -5.05 3.13
N GLY A 124 -14.83 -6.36 3.39
CA GLY A 124 -14.61 -6.93 4.73
C GLY A 124 -15.88 -7.07 5.58
N ASP A 125 -17.01 -6.51 5.15
CA ASP A 125 -18.29 -6.57 5.86
C ASP A 125 -19.18 -7.70 5.31
N ALA A 126 -19.86 -8.39 6.22
CA ALA A 126 -20.84 -9.43 5.90
C ALA A 126 -22.24 -8.82 5.78
N HIS A 127 -22.85 -8.94 4.60
CA HIS A 127 -24.21 -8.49 4.33
C HIS A 127 -25.15 -9.68 4.24
N LYS A 128 -26.12 -9.73 5.15
CA LYS A 128 -27.15 -10.77 5.19
C LYS A 128 -28.33 -10.39 4.31
N PHE A 129 -28.79 -11.34 3.51
CA PHE A 129 -30.07 -11.20 2.82
C PHE A 129 -31.24 -11.26 3.79
N SER A 130 -32.27 -10.47 3.51
CA SER A 130 -33.51 -10.43 4.27
C SER A 130 -34.29 -11.74 4.15
N ASP A 131 -35.12 -12.04 5.16
CA ASP A 131 -36.03 -13.20 5.14
C ASP A 131 -36.97 -13.17 3.92
N ALA A 132 -37.31 -11.98 3.42
CA ALA A 132 -38.15 -11.80 2.25
C ALA A 132 -37.46 -12.25 0.96
N VAL A 133 -36.16 -11.96 0.82
CA VAL A 133 -35.32 -12.51 -0.24
C VAL A 133 -35.31 -14.02 -0.07
N LEU A 134 -34.80 -14.55 1.04
CA LEU A 134 -34.67 -16.00 1.25
C LEU A 134 -35.98 -16.78 0.95
N ALA A 135 -37.13 -16.28 1.42
CA ALA A 135 -38.43 -16.88 1.15
C ALA A 135 -38.79 -16.90 -0.35
N ARG A 136 -38.50 -15.83 -1.09
CA ARG A 136 -38.72 -15.76 -2.55
C ARG A 136 -37.75 -16.65 -3.32
N GLY A 137 -36.51 -16.79 -2.85
CA GLY A 137 -35.53 -17.72 -3.42
C GLY A 137 -36.01 -19.16 -3.32
N LEU A 138 -36.57 -19.55 -2.16
CA LEU A 138 -37.19 -20.85 -1.95
C LEU A 138 -38.40 -21.09 -2.86
N ALA A 139 -39.27 -20.08 -3.01
CA ALA A 139 -40.43 -20.17 -3.90
C ALA A 139 -40.02 -20.38 -5.36
N LEU A 140 -39.03 -19.62 -5.85
CA LEU A 140 -38.47 -19.79 -7.19
C LEU A 140 -37.82 -21.17 -7.35
N ARG A 141 -37.03 -21.61 -6.37
CA ARG A 141 -36.39 -22.93 -6.40
C ARG A 141 -37.43 -24.05 -6.47
N HIS A 142 -38.53 -23.96 -5.72
CA HIS A 142 -39.62 -24.94 -5.79
C HIS A 142 -40.31 -24.93 -7.17
N ALA A 143 -40.60 -23.75 -7.72
CA ALA A 143 -41.19 -23.62 -9.06
C ALA A 143 -40.26 -24.21 -10.14
N TRP A 144 -38.95 -23.95 -10.03
CA TRP A 144 -37.91 -24.51 -10.89
C TRP A 144 -37.87 -26.04 -10.79
N GLY A 145 -37.77 -26.59 -9.58
CA GLY A 145 -37.74 -28.04 -9.35
C GLY A 145 -38.97 -28.74 -9.94
N THR A 146 -40.16 -28.16 -9.75
CA THR A 146 -41.41 -28.70 -10.30
C THR A 146 -41.41 -28.72 -11.84
N LEU A 147 -40.89 -27.66 -12.48
CA LEU A 147 -40.74 -27.63 -13.94
C LEU A 147 -39.73 -28.69 -14.41
N VAL A 148 -38.55 -28.75 -13.78
CA VAL A 148 -37.49 -29.71 -14.09
C VAL A 148 -38.02 -31.15 -14.01
N GLU A 149 -38.73 -31.51 -12.94
CA GLU A 149 -39.35 -32.83 -12.79
C GLU A 149 -40.38 -33.13 -13.88
N ALA A 150 -41.17 -32.14 -14.31
CA ALA A 150 -42.11 -32.31 -15.41
C ALA A 150 -41.38 -32.52 -16.75
N LEU A 151 -40.29 -31.79 -17.00
CA LEU A 151 -39.45 -31.97 -18.19
C LEU A 151 -38.73 -33.33 -18.20
N CYS A 152 -38.22 -33.78 -17.06
CA CYS A 152 -37.63 -35.12 -16.88
C CYS A 152 -38.63 -36.24 -17.16
N ARG A 153 -39.85 -36.14 -16.63
CA ARG A 153 -40.91 -37.11 -16.95
C ARG A 153 -41.27 -37.09 -18.44
N SER A 154 -41.25 -35.91 -19.04
CA SER A 154 -41.53 -35.75 -20.47
C SER A 154 -40.48 -36.37 -21.35
N SER A 155 -39.21 -36.19 -21.02
CA SER A 155 -38.08 -36.78 -21.75
C SER A 155 -38.02 -38.30 -21.63
N ALA A 156 -38.55 -38.87 -20.54
CA ALA A 156 -38.73 -40.31 -20.34
C ALA A 156 -39.93 -40.92 -21.10
N GLY A 157 -40.64 -40.13 -21.91
CA GLY A 157 -41.73 -40.60 -22.78
C GLY A 157 -43.14 -40.40 -22.20
N ALA A 158 -43.29 -39.79 -21.02
CA ALA A 158 -44.61 -39.36 -20.54
C ALA A 158 -45.05 -38.09 -21.29
N GLN A 159 -46.30 -37.99 -21.72
CA GLN A 159 -46.79 -36.72 -22.27
C GLN A 159 -47.11 -35.75 -21.13
N CYS A 160 -46.44 -34.60 -21.05
CA CYS A 160 -46.88 -33.50 -20.21
C CYS A 160 -48.02 -32.74 -20.93
N PRO A 161 -49.24 -32.70 -20.36
CA PRO A 161 -50.36 -31.98 -20.97
C PRO A 161 -50.02 -30.49 -21.14
N SER A 162 -50.35 -29.92 -22.31
CA SER A 162 -50.15 -28.48 -22.59
C SER A 162 -50.71 -27.55 -21.50
N PRO A 163 -51.88 -27.81 -20.88
CA PRO A 163 -52.39 -26.98 -19.78
C PRO A 163 -51.49 -27.02 -18.54
N GLN A 164 -50.94 -28.19 -18.22
CA GLN A 164 -50.04 -28.36 -17.06
C GLN A 164 -48.73 -27.62 -17.30
N LEU A 165 -48.11 -27.80 -18.47
CA LEU A 165 -46.87 -27.09 -18.80
C LEU A 165 -47.07 -25.57 -18.84
N ARG A 166 -48.22 -25.10 -19.36
CA ARG A 166 -48.58 -23.67 -19.34
C ARG A 166 -48.62 -23.13 -17.91
N ALA A 167 -49.26 -23.85 -16.98
CA ALA A 167 -49.33 -23.46 -15.58
C ALA A 167 -47.95 -23.45 -14.90
N LEU A 168 -47.10 -24.45 -15.19
CA LEU A 168 -45.73 -24.51 -14.66
C LEU A 168 -44.85 -23.37 -15.16
N LEU A 169 -44.88 -23.07 -16.46
CA LEU A 169 -44.13 -21.95 -17.04
C LEU A 169 -44.62 -20.60 -16.53
N GLN A 170 -45.93 -20.43 -16.35
CA GLN A 170 -46.50 -19.22 -15.76
C GLN A 170 -46.05 -19.06 -14.30
N SER A 171 -46.15 -20.13 -13.49
CA SER A 171 -45.73 -20.09 -12.09
C SER A 171 -44.23 -19.81 -11.96
N LEU A 172 -43.39 -20.40 -12.82
CA LEU A 172 -41.96 -20.09 -12.86
C LEU A 172 -41.72 -18.61 -13.19
N ASP A 173 -42.39 -18.07 -14.20
CA ASP A 173 -42.22 -16.66 -14.62
C ASP A 173 -42.64 -15.66 -13.53
N GLU A 174 -43.74 -15.96 -12.83
CA GLU A 174 -44.25 -15.16 -11.72
C GLU A 174 -43.29 -15.17 -10.52
N GLU A 175 -42.84 -16.35 -10.08
CA GLU A 175 -41.89 -16.45 -8.96
C GLU A 175 -40.50 -15.91 -9.34
N TRP A 176 -40.09 -16.04 -10.60
CA TRP A 176 -38.85 -15.45 -11.08
C TRP A 176 -38.90 -13.93 -11.01
N ALA A 177 -39.95 -13.31 -11.55
CA ALA A 177 -40.09 -11.85 -11.52
C ALA A 177 -40.19 -11.33 -10.07
N ALA A 178 -40.86 -12.06 -9.18
CA ALA A 178 -40.96 -11.71 -7.77
C ALA A 178 -39.61 -11.83 -7.03
N TRP A 179 -38.85 -12.91 -7.26
CA TRP A 179 -37.49 -13.09 -6.73
C TRP A 179 -36.52 -12.04 -7.27
N GLU A 180 -36.44 -11.87 -8.59
CA GLU A 180 -35.57 -10.88 -9.25
C GLU A 180 -35.80 -9.49 -8.65
N LYS A 181 -37.07 -9.10 -8.45
CA LYS A 181 -37.41 -7.82 -7.84
C LYS A 181 -36.75 -7.66 -6.47
N VAL A 182 -36.95 -8.60 -5.55
CA VAL A 182 -36.45 -8.43 -4.17
C VAL A 182 -34.93 -8.59 -4.11
N TYR A 183 -34.39 -9.59 -4.81
CA TYR A 183 -32.96 -9.90 -4.81
C TYR A 183 -32.12 -8.78 -5.40
N ILE A 184 -32.44 -8.32 -6.61
CA ILE A 184 -31.69 -7.24 -7.27
C ILE A 184 -31.86 -5.91 -6.52
N THR A 185 -33.05 -5.62 -5.97
CA THR A 185 -33.22 -4.42 -5.15
C THR A 185 -32.33 -4.44 -3.91
N GLU A 186 -32.20 -5.59 -3.27
CA GLU A 186 -31.35 -5.73 -2.08
C GLU A 186 -29.86 -5.72 -2.42
N LEU A 187 -29.45 -6.31 -3.55
CA LEU A 187 -28.09 -6.15 -4.07
C LEU A 187 -27.76 -4.68 -4.33
N ILE A 188 -28.66 -3.92 -4.98
CA ILE A 188 -28.47 -2.48 -5.18
C ILE A 188 -28.28 -1.75 -3.84
N GLN A 189 -29.01 -2.13 -2.80
CA GLN A 189 -28.83 -1.56 -1.47
C GLN A 189 -27.45 -1.91 -0.91
N ILE A 190 -27.06 -3.18 -0.91
CA ILE A 190 -25.73 -3.63 -0.46
C ILE A 190 -24.62 -2.86 -1.20
N GLU A 191 -24.73 -2.70 -2.52
CA GLU A 191 -23.76 -1.92 -3.31
C GLU A 191 -23.70 -0.44 -2.89
N GLN A 192 -24.84 0.18 -2.57
CA GLN A 192 -24.88 1.55 -2.07
C GLN A 192 -24.22 1.66 -0.69
N GLU A 193 -24.45 0.68 0.17
CA GLU A 193 -23.82 0.61 1.49
C GLU A 193 -22.30 0.39 1.39
N ALA A 194 -21.87 -0.48 0.48
CA ALA A 194 -20.47 -0.78 0.22
C ALA A 194 -19.69 0.44 -0.29
N ARG A 195 -20.34 1.34 -1.05
CA ARG A 195 -19.74 2.61 -1.50
C ARG A 195 -19.76 3.73 -0.44
N ARG A 196 -20.39 3.52 0.72
CA ARG A 196 -20.54 4.53 1.78
C ARG A 196 -19.21 5.08 2.31
N PRO A 197 -18.14 4.28 2.53
CA PRO A 197 -16.85 4.81 2.97
C PRO A 197 -16.26 5.83 1.98
N LEU A 198 -16.40 5.57 0.68
CA LEU A 198 -15.93 6.46 -0.37
C LEU A 198 -16.78 7.74 -0.43
N LEU A 199 -18.11 7.62 -0.34
CA LEU A 199 -19.01 8.78 -0.27
C LEU A 199 -18.70 9.67 0.93
N ALA A 200 -18.41 9.07 2.09
CA ALA A 200 -18.01 9.81 3.28
C ALA A 200 -16.68 10.57 3.05
N ALA A 201 -15.72 9.96 2.35
CA ALA A 201 -14.45 10.61 2.01
C ALA A 201 -14.63 11.78 1.05
N ILE A 202 -15.48 11.63 0.02
CA ILE A 202 -15.85 12.71 -0.90
C ILE A 202 -16.46 13.88 -0.14
N GLU A 203 -17.42 13.61 0.74
CA GLU A 203 -18.09 14.65 1.50
C GLU A 203 -17.15 15.35 2.49
N ALA A 204 -16.30 14.60 3.21
CA ALA A 204 -15.31 15.18 4.10
C ALA A 204 -14.30 16.07 3.35
N SER A 205 -13.83 15.62 2.17
CA SER A 205 -12.94 16.41 1.32
C SER A 205 -13.61 17.70 0.83
N ARG A 206 -14.87 17.61 0.39
CA ARG A 206 -15.66 18.77 -0.06
C ARG A 206 -15.85 19.79 1.06
N LEU A 207 -16.23 19.33 2.26
CA LEU A 207 -16.40 20.19 3.43
C LEU A 207 -15.08 20.87 3.81
N LEU A 208 -13.96 20.13 3.78
CA LEU A 208 -12.65 20.70 4.03
C LEU A 208 -12.31 21.80 3.00
N GLU A 209 -12.54 21.56 1.71
CA GLU A 209 -12.34 22.56 0.65
C GLU A 209 -13.20 23.81 0.88
N GLU A 210 -14.46 23.67 1.25
CA GLU A 210 -15.34 24.80 1.56
C GLU A 210 -14.89 25.61 2.78
N GLN A 211 -14.31 24.97 3.79
CA GLN A 211 -13.75 25.66 4.95
C GLN A 211 -12.43 26.37 4.64
N LEU A 212 -11.72 25.93 3.60
CA LEU A 212 -10.44 26.50 3.17
C LEU A 212 -10.60 27.52 2.04
N GLU A 213 -11.80 27.69 1.49
CA GLU A 213 -12.04 28.64 0.40
C GLU A 213 -11.74 30.08 0.88
N GLY A 214 -10.69 30.68 0.33
CA GLY A 214 -10.21 32.01 0.71
C GLY A 214 -9.14 32.04 1.80
N THR A 215 -8.80 30.89 2.38
CA THR A 215 -7.69 30.74 3.31
C THR A 215 -6.52 30.11 2.58
N ASP A 216 -5.34 30.74 2.65
CA ASP A 216 -4.13 30.06 2.21
C ASP A 216 -3.87 28.89 3.17
N LEU A 217 -3.93 27.67 2.63
CA LEU A 217 -3.65 26.42 3.35
C LEU A 217 -2.33 26.49 4.12
N PHE A 218 -1.39 27.30 3.63
CA PHE A 218 -0.06 27.55 4.19
C PHE A 218 0.05 28.80 5.07
N ALA A 219 -0.97 29.65 5.22
CA ALA A 219 -0.87 30.83 6.08
C ALA A 219 -1.44 30.59 7.48
N GLU A 220 -2.66 30.05 7.62
CA GLU A 220 -3.34 30.00 8.94
C GLU A 220 -4.12 28.69 9.12
N LEU A 221 -3.45 27.69 9.70
CA LEU A 221 -4.10 26.48 10.20
C LEU A 221 -4.84 26.82 11.49
N GLU A 222 -5.95 27.55 11.40
CA GLU A 222 -6.80 27.86 12.54
C GLU A 222 -7.28 26.58 13.25
N GLU A 223 -7.69 26.69 14.51
CA GLU A 223 -8.22 25.57 15.31
C GLU A 223 -9.36 24.84 14.59
N HIS A 224 -10.21 25.59 13.87
CA HIS A 224 -11.30 25.03 13.06
C HIS A 224 -10.79 24.20 11.87
N ALA A 225 -9.81 24.70 11.11
CA ALA A 225 -9.20 23.96 10.00
C ALA A 225 -8.51 22.68 10.49
N SER A 226 -7.85 22.75 11.65
CA SER A 226 -7.22 21.57 12.28
C SER A 226 -8.22 20.46 12.57
N LYS A 227 -9.41 20.81 13.09
CA LYS A 227 -10.47 19.84 13.34
C LYS A 227 -10.99 19.20 12.04
N CYS A 228 -11.24 20.01 11.01
CA CYS A 228 -11.70 19.50 9.71
C CYS A 228 -10.67 18.57 9.06
N ILE A 229 -9.38 18.86 9.21
CA ILE A 229 -8.29 17.98 8.76
C ILE A 229 -8.30 16.66 9.50
N ASP A 230 -8.45 16.67 10.83
CA ASP A 230 -8.51 15.43 11.60
C ASP A 230 -9.71 14.56 11.22
N GLU A 231 -10.88 15.17 11.02
CA GLU A 231 -12.09 14.48 10.56
C GLU A 231 -11.89 13.88 9.16
N THR A 232 -11.31 14.64 8.23
CA THR A 232 -11.03 14.19 6.86
C THR A 232 -10.04 13.03 6.84
N VAL A 233 -8.91 13.16 7.54
CA VAL A 233 -7.90 12.10 7.61
C VAL A 233 -8.44 10.87 8.32
N SER A 234 -9.29 11.03 9.34
CA SER A 234 -9.97 9.90 9.98
C SER A 234 -10.88 9.13 9.02
N VAL A 235 -11.57 9.83 8.12
CA VAL A 235 -12.38 9.20 7.08
C VAL A 235 -11.49 8.48 6.06
N PHE A 236 -10.37 9.09 5.66
CA PHE A 236 -9.40 8.46 4.76
C PHE A 236 -8.78 7.21 5.38
N ALA A 237 -8.49 7.21 6.69
CA ALA A 237 -8.00 6.03 7.42
C ALA A 237 -9.01 4.87 7.35
N ARG A 238 -10.30 5.14 7.54
CA ARG A 238 -11.35 4.12 7.42
C ARG A 238 -11.50 3.60 5.99
N LEU A 239 -11.42 4.50 5.01
CA LEU A 239 -11.43 4.12 3.59
C LEU A 239 -10.21 3.25 3.25
N ASN A 240 -9.03 3.61 3.75
CA ASN A 240 -7.78 2.86 3.58
C ASN A 240 -7.89 1.45 4.15
N ALA A 241 -8.42 1.31 5.37
CA ALA A 241 -8.61 0.00 6.01
C ALA A 241 -9.51 -0.97 5.23
N VAL A 242 -10.39 -0.44 4.40
CA VAL A 242 -11.39 -1.22 3.67
C VAL A 242 -10.99 -1.45 2.21
N ALA A 243 -10.39 -0.46 1.56
CA ALA A 243 -10.16 -0.46 0.12
C ALA A 243 -8.69 -0.72 -0.27
N ASN A 244 -7.74 -0.54 0.63
CA ASN A 244 -6.32 -0.71 0.30
C ASN A 244 -5.90 -2.18 0.36
N SER A 245 -6.12 -2.89 -0.74
CA SER A 245 -5.70 -4.29 -0.91
C SER A 245 -4.23 -4.47 -1.27
N ARG A 246 -3.53 -3.38 -1.64
CA ARG A 246 -2.11 -3.40 -2.03
C ARG A 246 -1.16 -3.11 -0.86
N GLY A 247 -1.62 -2.28 0.08
CA GLY A 247 -0.91 -1.94 1.31
C GLY A 247 -1.34 -2.81 2.49
N LYS A 248 -1.15 -2.30 3.71
CA LYS A 248 -1.56 -2.99 4.95
C LYS A 248 -3.00 -2.68 5.35
N GLY A 249 -3.64 -1.69 4.72
CA GLY A 249 -4.99 -1.26 5.11
C GLY A 249 -4.99 -0.61 6.48
N ARG A 250 -4.05 0.31 6.73
CA ARG A 250 -3.94 1.02 8.00
C ARG A 250 -5.16 1.88 8.29
N GLY A 251 -5.80 1.64 9.44
CA GLY A 251 -6.93 2.44 9.96
C GLY A 251 -6.53 3.54 10.96
N ASP A 252 -5.23 3.71 11.21
CA ASP A 252 -4.66 4.57 12.25
C ASP A 252 -4.04 5.88 11.71
N LEU A 253 -4.34 6.27 10.47
CA LEU A 253 -3.91 7.56 9.92
C LEU A 253 -4.56 8.71 10.72
N HIS A 254 -3.79 9.75 11.04
CA HIS A 254 -4.30 10.91 11.78
C HIS A 254 -3.75 12.25 11.27
N GLY A 255 -4.51 13.33 11.47
CA GLY A 255 -4.21 14.66 10.91
C GLY A 255 -2.97 15.35 11.48
N ARG A 256 -2.42 14.88 12.61
CA ARG A 256 -1.16 15.40 13.17
C ARG A 256 0.02 15.30 12.21
N VAL A 257 0.07 14.25 11.37
CA VAL A 257 1.16 14.06 10.39
C VAL A 257 1.10 15.15 9.32
N LEU A 258 -0.09 15.39 8.78
CA LEU A 258 -0.30 16.42 7.75
C LEU A 258 0.00 17.82 8.28
N ARG A 259 -0.43 18.13 9.51
CA ARG A 259 -0.10 19.42 10.15
C ARG A 259 1.40 19.58 10.36
N ALA A 260 2.07 18.55 10.89
CA ALA A 260 3.52 18.58 11.02
C ALA A 260 4.21 18.79 9.66
N ALA A 261 3.74 18.13 8.60
CA ALA A 261 4.25 18.33 7.25
C ALA A 261 4.11 19.79 6.78
N PHE A 262 2.94 20.40 7.00
CA PHE A 262 2.76 21.83 6.71
C PHE A 262 3.70 22.71 7.54
N ASP A 263 3.84 22.45 8.84
CA ASP A 263 4.75 23.22 9.70
C ASP A 263 6.21 23.16 9.21
N TRP A 264 6.68 21.99 8.75
CA TRP A 264 8.02 21.84 8.19
C TRP A 264 8.18 22.56 6.85
N LEU A 265 7.15 22.57 5.99
CA LEU A 265 7.19 23.23 4.68
C LEU A 265 7.05 24.75 4.76
N ARG A 266 6.33 25.29 5.75
CA ARG A 266 6.12 26.75 5.92
C ARG A 266 7.41 27.49 6.28
N GLN A 267 8.38 26.81 6.90
CA GLN A 267 9.63 27.42 7.36
C GLN A 267 9.45 28.65 8.29
N ASP A 268 8.38 28.70 9.10
CA ASP A 268 8.25 29.64 10.24
C ASP A 268 9.23 29.25 11.38
N ARG A 269 10.50 29.04 11.04
CA ARG A 269 11.55 28.80 12.03
C ARG A 269 12.09 30.15 12.46
N GLU A 270 12.06 30.38 13.77
CA GLU A 270 12.85 31.45 14.38
C GLU A 270 14.30 31.29 13.91
N PRO A 271 14.92 32.34 13.32
CA PRO A 271 16.23 32.24 12.68
C PRO A 271 17.37 31.83 13.63
N GLU A 272 17.14 31.86 14.94
CA GLU A 272 18.15 31.60 15.96
C GLU A 272 18.43 30.10 16.19
N ASP A 273 17.51 29.19 15.87
CA ASP A 273 17.65 27.75 16.20
C ASP A 273 18.19 26.87 15.06
N CYS A 274 18.44 27.40 13.85
CA CYS A 274 18.59 26.57 12.64
C CYS A 274 19.66 26.99 11.63
N SER A 275 20.62 27.85 11.97
CA SER A 275 21.69 28.24 11.04
C SER A 275 22.48 27.03 10.50
N GLU A 276 22.58 25.94 11.26
CA GLU A 276 23.27 24.71 10.87
C GLU A 276 22.43 23.76 9.98
N LEU A 277 21.12 23.99 9.85
CA LEU A 277 20.21 23.13 9.08
C LEU A 277 19.92 23.66 7.66
N GLN A 278 20.67 24.66 7.19
CA GLN A 278 20.44 25.35 5.90
C GLN A 278 21.12 24.67 4.69
N GLY A 279 21.32 23.36 4.71
CA GLY A 279 21.91 22.61 3.58
C GLY A 279 20.88 22.23 2.52
N GLU A 280 21.28 22.15 1.24
CA GLU A 280 20.44 21.61 0.16
C GLU A 280 19.92 20.20 0.49
N GLY A 281 20.73 19.36 1.13
CA GLY A 281 20.30 18.03 1.58
C GLY A 281 19.19 18.07 2.65
N ALA A 282 19.23 19.04 3.57
CA ALA A 282 18.14 19.23 4.53
C ALA A 282 16.86 19.73 3.85
N GLN A 283 16.98 20.69 2.92
CA GLN A 283 15.84 21.19 2.17
C GLN A 283 15.19 20.09 1.32
N ALA A 284 15.99 19.33 0.57
CA ALA A 284 15.52 18.18 -0.20
C ALA A 284 14.84 17.13 0.68
N LEU A 285 15.32 16.91 1.91
CA LEU A 285 14.68 15.98 2.85
C LEU A 285 13.30 16.48 3.29
N ILE A 286 13.17 17.78 3.61
CA ILE A 286 11.90 18.39 4.00
C ILE A 286 10.91 18.28 2.84
N GLU A 287 11.33 18.68 1.64
CA GLU A 287 10.51 18.60 0.42
C GLU A 287 10.13 17.16 0.09
N SER A 288 11.04 16.20 0.25
CA SER A 288 10.72 14.79 0.04
C SER A 288 9.71 14.31 1.10
N VAL A 289 10.02 14.37 2.40
CA VAL A 289 9.18 13.72 3.41
C VAL A 289 7.86 14.47 3.66
N ALA A 290 7.95 15.78 3.93
CA ALA A 290 6.76 16.57 4.20
C ALA A 290 5.97 16.85 2.91
N GLY A 291 6.67 17.09 1.79
CA GLY A 291 6.03 17.27 0.49
C GLY A 291 5.33 16.00 0.00
N ASP A 292 5.87 14.80 0.21
CA ASP A 292 5.18 13.56 -0.15
C ASP A 292 3.88 13.36 0.64
N VAL A 293 3.86 13.69 1.95
CA VAL A 293 2.65 13.67 2.78
C VAL A 293 1.60 14.64 2.22
N VAL A 294 1.96 15.90 1.97
CA VAL A 294 1.03 16.89 1.44
C VAL A 294 0.57 16.51 0.02
N CYS A 295 1.50 16.07 -0.84
CA CYS A 295 1.21 15.71 -2.22
C CYS A 295 0.27 14.50 -2.32
N SER A 296 0.52 13.44 -1.54
CA SER A 296 -0.37 12.26 -1.51
C SER A 296 -1.76 12.61 -0.99
N PHE A 297 -1.87 13.49 0.01
CA PHE A 297 -3.16 14.01 0.47
C PHE A 297 -3.91 14.76 -0.63
N LEU A 298 -3.26 15.72 -1.29
CA LEU A 298 -3.88 16.51 -2.36
C LEU A 298 -4.28 15.64 -3.55
N LYS A 299 -3.43 14.70 -3.96
CA LYS A 299 -3.74 13.72 -5.01
C LYS A 299 -4.95 12.84 -4.66
N MET A 300 -5.12 12.51 -3.39
CA MET A 300 -6.31 11.79 -2.92
C MET A 300 -7.55 12.69 -3.03
N GLN A 301 -7.48 13.97 -2.65
CA GLN A 301 -8.58 14.91 -2.83
C GLN A 301 -8.95 15.10 -4.31
N ASP A 302 -7.95 15.26 -5.18
CA ASP A 302 -8.14 15.34 -6.64
C ASP A 302 -8.89 14.11 -7.17
N TYR A 303 -8.44 12.91 -6.78
CA TYR A 303 -9.09 11.66 -7.14
C TYR A 303 -10.55 11.62 -6.67
N LEU A 304 -10.83 12.00 -5.42
CA LEU A 304 -12.18 12.02 -4.87
C LEU A 304 -13.09 12.99 -5.63
N ARG A 305 -12.59 14.16 -6.06
CA ARG A 305 -13.33 15.10 -6.91
C ARG A 305 -13.70 14.48 -8.25
N GLU A 306 -12.77 13.80 -8.91
CA GLU A 306 -13.03 13.14 -10.19
C GLU A 306 -14.06 12.01 -10.05
N VAL A 307 -13.94 11.21 -9.00
CA VAL A 307 -14.83 10.07 -8.74
C VAL A 307 -16.23 10.51 -8.33
N ALA A 308 -16.37 11.64 -7.62
CA ALA A 308 -17.67 12.21 -7.27
C ALA A 308 -18.57 12.44 -8.50
N LEU A 309 -17.97 12.75 -9.67
CA LEU A 309 -18.68 12.95 -10.93
C LEU A 309 -19.14 11.64 -11.59
N ARG A 310 -18.56 10.50 -11.21
CA ARG A 310 -18.78 9.20 -11.85
C ARG A 310 -19.05 8.08 -10.85
N MET A 311 -19.73 8.38 -9.73
CA MET A 311 -20.01 7.41 -8.67
C MET A 311 -20.75 6.15 -9.14
N ASN A 312 -21.50 6.21 -10.24
CA ASN A 312 -22.18 5.05 -10.81
C ASN A 312 -21.24 4.04 -11.50
N GLU A 313 -20.02 4.47 -11.86
CA GLU A 313 -19.00 3.64 -12.52
C GLU A 313 -18.08 2.94 -11.50
N VAL A 314 -18.12 3.36 -10.22
CA VAL A 314 -17.28 2.80 -9.16
C VAL A 314 -17.72 1.38 -8.81
N ASP A 315 -16.78 0.45 -8.78
CA ASP A 315 -17.02 -0.92 -8.32
C ASP A 315 -17.36 -0.90 -6.81
N PRO A 316 -18.49 -1.52 -6.37
CA PRO A 316 -18.85 -1.63 -4.95
C PRO A 316 -17.76 -2.28 -4.09
N SER A 317 -17.01 -3.23 -4.65
CA SER A 317 -15.80 -3.79 -4.04
C SER A 317 -14.66 -2.79 -4.23
N LEU A 318 -14.45 -1.94 -3.23
CA LEU A 318 -13.63 -0.74 -3.38
C LEU A 318 -12.19 -1.05 -3.79
N ALA A 319 -11.66 -2.20 -3.35
CA ALA A 319 -10.34 -2.72 -3.72
C ALA A 319 -10.15 -2.99 -5.23
N ASN A 320 -11.24 -3.17 -6.00
CA ASN A 320 -11.17 -3.37 -7.45
C ASN A 320 -10.94 -2.06 -8.22
N ASN A 321 -11.12 -0.90 -7.56
CA ASN A 321 -10.92 0.40 -8.18
C ASN A 321 -9.41 0.73 -8.13
N SER A 322 -8.67 0.39 -9.19
CA SER A 322 -7.21 0.47 -9.21
C SER A 322 -6.66 1.87 -8.88
N GLY A 323 -7.32 2.93 -9.35
CA GLY A 323 -6.93 4.31 -9.04
C GLY A 323 -7.09 4.66 -7.56
N LEU A 324 -8.15 4.17 -6.90
CA LEU A 324 -8.33 4.34 -5.46
C LEU A 324 -7.25 3.57 -4.69
N ALA A 325 -7.00 2.30 -5.06
CA ALA A 325 -6.00 1.47 -4.40
C ALA A 325 -4.58 2.06 -4.52
N GLU A 326 -4.23 2.65 -5.67
CA GLU A 326 -2.95 3.36 -5.87
C GLU A 326 -2.85 4.60 -4.97
N ARG A 327 -3.88 5.45 -4.93
CA ARG A 327 -3.86 6.66 -4.09
C ARG A 327 -3.81 6.35 -2.60
N LEU A 328 -4.50 5.30 -2.17
CA LEU A 328 -4.46 4.84 -0.78
C LEU A 328 -3.11 4.24 -0.40
N LEU A 329 -2.43 3.55 -1.32
CA LEU A 329 -1.07 3.07 -1.09
C LEU A 329 -0.09 4.24 -0.96
N ASP A 330 -0.11 5.20 -1.89
CA ASP A 330 0.72 6.41 -1.82
C ASP A 330 0.52 7.15 -0.48
N LEU A 331 -0.75 7.30 -0.08
CA LEU A 331 -1.13 7.95 1.18
C LEU A 331 -0.63 7.16 2.39
N GLU A 332 -0.78 5.84 2.41
CA GLU A 332 -0.35 4.98 3.52
C GLU A 332 1.17 5.00 3.70
N GLU A 333 1.92 4.91 2.60
CA GLU A 333 3.39 4.91 2.62
C GLU A 333 3.94 6.27 3.08
N SER A 334 3.44 7.37 2.52
CA SER A 334 3.86 8.72 2.92
C SER A 334 3.48 9.01 4.38
N TRP A 335 2.29 8.61 4.84
CA TRP A 335 1.89 8.76 6.24
C TRP A 335 2.76 7.94 7.17
N ALA A 336 3.16 6.72 6.80
CA ALA A 336 4.01 5.90 7.65
C ALA A 336 5.39 6.54 7.87
N VAL A 337 5.97 7.14 6.83
CA VAL A 337 7.23 7.90 6.93
C VAL A 337 7.02 9.18 7.73
N GLY A 338 5.94 9.93 7.43
CA GLY A 338 5.62 11.18 8.11
C GLY A 338 5.36 11.00 9.61
N ASP A 339 4.59 9.99 10.00
CA ASP A 339 4.29 9.64 11.39
C ASP A 339 5.56 9.34 12.18
N ARG A 340 6.49 8.59 11.56
CA ARG A 340 7.75 8.21 12.16
C ARG A 340 8.69 9.39 12.40
N TYR A 341 8.79 10.29 11.43
CA TYR A 341 9.83 11.30 11.44
C TYR A 341 9.30 12.69 11.76
N LEU A 342 8.21 13.16 11.14
CA LEU A 342 7.78 14.56 11.25
C LEU A 342 7.22 14.94 12.63
N LEU A 343 6.69 13.97 13.38
CA LEU A 343 6.11 14.21 14.70
C LEU A 343 7.16 14.38 15.81
N ASP A 344 8.27 13.67 15.71
CA ASP A 344 9.40 13.82 16.63
C ASP A 344 10.41 14.81 16.04
N ARG A 345 10.30 16.07 16.47
CA ARG A 345 11.18 17.15 16.00
C ARG A 345 12.67 16.85 16.22
N ALA A 346 13.02 16.16 17.31
CA ALA A 346 14.41 15.84 17.59
C ALA A 346 14.94 14.76 16.64
N ALA A 347 14.14 13.72 16.40
CA ALA A 347 14.49 12.68 15.44
C ALA A 347 14.59 13.25 14.01
N PHE A 348 13.65 14.11 13.59
CA PHE A 348 13.71 14.69 12.24
C PHE A 348 14.86 15.66 12.05
N ASN A 349 15.14 16.53 13.04
CA ASN A 349 16.33 17.40 12.98
C ASN A 349 17.62 16.58 12.86
N SER A 350 17.69 15.44 13.52
CA SER A 350 18.82 14.53 13.40
C SER A 350 18.92 13.92 11.99
N LEU A 351 17.78 13.58 11.39
CA LEU A 351 17.72 13.12 10.01
C LEU A 351 18.13 14.23 9.02
N LEU A 352 17.76 15.48 9.26
CA LEU A 352 18.16 16.64 8.46
C LEU A 352 19.68 16.87 8.51
N GLN A 353 20.29 16.75 9.69
CA GLN A 353 21.74 16.80 9.85
C GLN A 353 22.42 15.66 9.09
N LEU A 354 21.92 14.43 9.24
CA LEU A 354 22.45 13.26 8.53
C LEU A 354 22.37 13.43 7.01
N ALA A 355 21.22 13.86 6.48
CA ALA A 355 21.05 14.14 5.06
C ALA A 355 22.02 15.22 4.57
N SER A 356 22.24 16.28 5.35
CA SER A 356 23.20 17.34 5.02
C SER A 356 24.64 16.84 5.01
N THR A 357 25.03 16.00 5.98
CA THR A 357 26.36 15.37 6.02
C THR A 357 26.57 14.46 4.81
N LEU A 358 25.59 13.61 4.49
CA LEU A 358 25.67 12.70 3.34
C LEU A 358 25.67 13.45 2.00
N GLU A 359 24.93 14.56 1.90
CA GLU A 359 24.91 15.39 0.70
C GLU A 359 26.25 16.10 0.48
N LYS A 360 26.83 16.66 1.56
CA LYS A 360 28.20 17.19 1.50
C LYS A 360 29.18 16.11 1.02
N PHE A 361 29.10 14.91 1.59
CA PHE A 361 29.95 13.80 1.21
C PHE A 361 29.76 13.37 -0.25
N ARG A 362 28.51 13.33 -0.75
CA ARG A 362 28.18 13.02 -2.15
C ARG A 362 28.90 13.96 -3.12
N ARG A 363 28.97 15.25 -2.82
CA ARG A 363 29.67 16.24 -3.68
C ARG A 363 31.18 16.03 -3.70
N GLU A 364 31.74 15.54 -2.60
CA GLU A 364 33.18 15.36 -2.43
C GLU A 364 33.66 13.96 -2.90
N SER A 365 32.78 12.96 -2.96
CA SER A 365 33.07 11.58 -3.35
C SER A 365 32.35 11.17 -4.65
N PRO A 366 33.05 11.18 -5.80
CA PRO A 366 32.47 10.72 -7.08
C PRO A 366 32.03 9.26 -7.05
N ALA A 367 32.69 8.41 -6.27
CA ALA A 367 32.31 7.00 -6.13
C ALA A 367 30.94 6.87 -5.47
N PHE A 368 30.71 7.60 -4.37
CA PHE A 368 29.41 7.62 -3.69
C PHE A 368 28.31 8.24 -4.56
N ALA A 369 28.60 9.34 -5.25
CA ALA A 369 27.67 9.95 -6.21
C ALA A 369 27.27 8.98 -7.34
N GLY A 370 28.23 8.24 -7.91
CA GLY A 370 27.97 7.23 -8.94
C GLY A 370 27.06 6.11 -8.43
N MET A 371 27.32 5.58 -7.23
CA MET A 371 26.46 4.56 -6.60
C MET A 371 25.02 5.04 -6.41
N LEU A 372 24.82 6.30 -6.02
CA LEU A 372 23.48 6.90 -5.88
C LEU A 372 22.77 7.08 -7.23
N GLN A 373 23.50 7.50 -8.26
CA GLN A 373 22.94 7.71 -9.60
C GLN A 373 22.52 6.39 -10.26
N GLU A 374 23.35 5.36 -10.11
CA GLU A 374 23.13 4.04 -10.71
C GLU A 374 22.26 3.11 -9.84
N CYS A 375 21.91 3.54 -8.62
CA CYS A 375 21.28 2.71 -7.60
C CYS A 375 22.03 1.38 -7.40
N ASP A 376 23.36 1.46 -7.29
CA ASP A 376 24.23 0.28 -7.17
C ASP A 376 23.81 -0.56 -5.95
N ALA A 377 23.83 -1.89 -6.07
CA ALA A 377 23.55 -2.78 -4.95
C ALA A 377 24.53 -2.57 -3.77
N GLU A 378 25.77 -2.17 -4.04
CA GLU A 378 26.76 -1.83 -3.02
C GLU A 378 26.35 -0.61 -2.17
N LEU A 379 25.49 0.28 -2.69
CA LEU A 379 24.96 1.42 -1.94
C LEU A 379 24.28 0.97 -0.64
N PHE A 380 23.55 -0.14 -0.67
CA PHE A 380 22.84 -0.68 0.50
C PHE A 380 23.80 -1.28 1.55
N MET A 381 25.05 -1.55 1.17
CA MET A 381 26.12 -1.93 2.10
C MET A 381 26.89 -0.71 2.61
N VAL A 382 27.08 0.32 1.78
CA VAL A 382 27.77 1.58 2.10
C VAL A 382 26.94 2.47 3.03
N LEU A 383 25.69 2.72 2.69
CA LEU A 383 24.85 3.68 3.41
C LEU A 383 24.73 3.39 4.91
N PRO A 384 24.48 2.15 5.40
CA PRO A 384 24.43 1.92 6.83
C PRO A 384 25.78 2.14 7.53
N ARG A 385 26.92 1.92 6.84
CA ARG A 385 28.25 2.25 7.38
C ARG A 385 28.41 3.77 7.56
N LEU A 386 27.98 4.56 6.58
CA LEU A 386 28.01 6.02 6.68
C LEU A 386 27.12 6.53 7.82
N VAL A 387 25.90 5.98 7.97
CA VAL A 387 25.00 6.32 9.09
C VAL A 387 25.65 6.02 10.44
N TRP A 388 26.31 4.87 10.59
CA TRP A 388 27.06 4.53 11.79
C TRP A 388 28.23 5.49 12.06
N LEU A 389 29.00 5.88 11.04
CA LEU A 389 30.08 6.86 11.22
C LEU A 389 29.54 8.22 11.66
N SER A 390 28.46 8.70 11.03
CA SER A 390 27.77 9.93 11.46
C SER A 390 27.26 9.84 12.90
N ALA A 391 26.82 8.66 13.35
CA ALA A 391 26.35 8.45 14.72
C ALA A 391 27.47 8.37 15.76
N LEU A 392 28.67 7.93 15.36
CA LEU A 392 29.85 7.81 16.23
C LEU A 392 30.62 9.13 16.38
N HIS A 393 30.39 10.09 15.50
CA HIS A 393 31.10 11.36 15.49
C HIS A 393 30.90 12.12 16.83
N PRO A 394 31.99 12.62 17.48
CA PRO A 394 31.92 13.17 18.84
C PRO A 394 31.37 14.62 18.91
N GLY A 395 31.04 15.22 17.76
CA GLY A 395 30.53 16.59 17.67
C GLY A 395 29.05 16.76 18.03
N GLU A 396 28.59 18.01 18.03
CA GLU A 396 27.17 18.37 18.22
C GLU A 396 26.29 17.87 17.07
N ASN A 397 26.89 17.63 15.89
CA ASN A 397 26.27 16.93 14.75
C ASN A 397 26.03 15.45 15.06
N ARG A 398 25.03 15.19 15.89
CA ARG A 398 24.57 13.86 16.32
C ARG A 398 23.52 13.28 15.36
N GLY A 399 23.46 13.75 14.12
CA GLY A 399 22.39 13.41 13.17
C GLY A 399 22.16 11.90 13.00
N GLY A 400 23.24 11.13 12.84
CA GLY A 400 23.13 9.67 12.73
C GLY A 400 22.67 8.96 14.01
N ARG A 401 22.87 9.58 15.18
CA ARG A 401 22.67 8.93 16.47
C ARG A 401 21.20 8.73 16.83
N LEU A 402 20.41 9.80 16.85
CA LEU A 402 18.98 9.67 17.18
C LEU A 402 18.25 8.86 16.11
N VAL A 403 18.67 8.97 14.85
CA VAL A 403 18.15 8.13 13.76
C VAL A 403 18.41 6.64 14.02
N LEU A 404 19.63 6.26 14.42
CA LEU A 404 19.92 4.88 14.79
C LEU A 404 19.21 4.42 16.05
N GLU A 405 19.07 5.27 17.07
CA GLU A 405 18.34 4.94 18.30
C GLU A 405 16.84 4.70 18.03
N THR A 406 16.26 5.38 17.04
CA THR A 406 14.88 5.12 16.58
C THR A 406 14.73 3.74 15.93
N ILE A 407 15.74 3.25 15.20
CA ILE A 407 15.72 1.94 14.53
C ILE A 407 16.17 0.82 15.46
N LEU A 408 17.16 1.08 16.31
CA LEU A 408 17.79 0.15 17.24
C LEU A 408 17.65 0.67 18.68
N PRO A 409 16.44 0.61 19.28
CA PRO A 409 16.18 1.18 20.60
C PRO A 409 17.02 0.54 21.73
N ASP A 410 17.47 -0.70 21.53
CA ASP A 410 18.34 -1.41 22.49
C ASP A 410 19.79 -0.93 22.42
N VAL A 411 20.16 -0.19 21.37
CA VAL A 411 21.51 0.33 21.17
C VAL A 411 21.55 1.76 21.68
N LYS A 412 21.86 1.92 22.97
CA LYS A 412 22.13 3.25 23.53
C LYS A 412 23.51 3.72 23.07
N LEU A 413 23.53 4.66 22.14
CA LEU A 413 24.72 5.46 21.83
C LEU A 413 24.94 6.53 22.91
N ILE A 414 23.95 6.73 23.78
CA ILE A 414 23.98 7.66 24.91
C ILE A 414 24.89 7.21 26.05
N GLY A 415 26.04 7.86 26.08
CA GLY A 415 26.83 8.13 27.28
C GLY A 415 27.97 9.05 26.87
N ASP A 416 28.05 10.24 27.47
CA ASP A 416 29.31 11.01 27.53
C ASP A 416 30.33 10.24 28.40
N GLU A 417 29.87 9.22 29.12
CA GLU A 417 30.71 8.25 29.79
C GLU A 417 31.56 7.46 28.78
N PRO A 418 32.84 7.24 29.11
CA PRO A 418 33.72 6.43 28.29
C PRO A 418 33.12 5.02 28.12
N PRO A 419 33.29 4.40 26.94
CA PRO A 419 32.73 3.08 26.66
C PRO A 419 33.21 2.10 27.73
N GLN A 420 32.30 1.36 28.37
CA GLN A 420 32.65 0.41 29.42
C GLN A 420 32.85 -1.00 28.85
N PRO A 421 33.83 -1.77 29.36
CA PRO A 421 33.99 -3.17 28.99
C PRO A 421 32.71 -3.96 29.29
N GLY A 422 32.02 -4.42 28.24
CA GLY A 422 30.72 -5.08 28.33
C GLY A 422 29.63 -4.41 27.52
N ASP A 423 29.80 -3.14 27.13
CA ASP A 423 28.88 -2.48 26.20
C ASP A 423 28.94 -3.17 24.84
N ARG A 424 27.77 -3.41 24.24
CA ARG A 424 27.67 -4.05 22.91
C ARG A 424 28.50 -3.28 21.87
N LEU A 425 28.51 -1.94 21.96
CA LEU A 425 29.26 -1.03 21.08
C LEU A 425 30.69 -0.72 21.56
N TYR A 426 31.16 -1.29 22.66
CA TYR A 426 32.47 -0.95 23.25
C TYR A 426 33.59 -1.00 22.21
N LYS A 427 33.69 -2.13 21.51
CA LYS A 427 34.73 -2.36 20.51
C LYS A 427 34.67 -1.35 19.37
N LEU A 428 33.47 -1.10 18.82
CA LEU A 428 33.28 -0.14 17.73
C LEU A 428 33.68 1.28 18.16
N ARG A 429 33.22 1.74 19.33
CA ARG A 429 33.56 3.09 19.85
C ARG A 429 35.05 3.25 20.13
N VAL A 430 35.69 2.23 20.68
CA VAL A 430 37.15 2.24 20.94
C VAL A 430 37.95 2.27 19.63
N LEU A 431 37.56 1.45 18.64
CA LEU A 431 38.22 1.46 17.33
C LEU A 431 38.02 2.80 16.62
N PHE A 432 36.82 3.38 16.69
CA PHE A 432 36.53 4.68 16.11
C PHE A 432 37.39 5.79 16.73
N ALA A 433 37.42 5.88 18.06
CA ALA A 433 38.22 6.87 18.77
C ALA A 433 39.72 6.74 18.45
N LYS A 434 40.26 5.51 18.45
CA LYS A 434 41.67 5.25 18.12
C LYS A 434 42.00 5.59 16.67
N SER A 435 41.12 5.26 15.72
CA SER A 435 41.30 5.60 14.32
C SER A 435 41.30 7.12 14.12
N LEU A 436 40.33 7.82 14.72
CA LEU A 436 40.25 9.28 14.66
C LEU A 436 41.51 9.94 15.24
N GLU A 437 41.91 9.55 16.46
CA GLU A 437 43.12 10.07 17.11
C GLU A 437 44.38 9.78 16.29
N GLY A 438 44.53 8.55 15.80
CA GLY A 438 45.69 8.13 15.00
C GLY A 438 45.81 8.89 13.69
N LEU A 439 44.70 9.13 12.99
CA LEU A 439 44.69 9.90 11.74
C LEU A 439 45.01 11.38 12.01
N VAL A 440 44.42 11.99 13.03
CA VAL A 440 44.72 13.38 13.43
C VAL A 440 46.19 13.55 13.80
N GLN A 441 46.75 12.64 14.62
CA GLN A 441 48.17 12.66 14.98
C GLN A 441 49.08 12.50 13.76
N TRP A 442 48.69 11.63 12.82
CA TRP A 442 49.44 11.42 11.58
C TRP A 442 49.44 12.68 10.71
N VAL A 443 48.29 13.37 10.58
CA VAL A 443 48.20 14.64 9.85
C VAL A 443 49.09 15.69 10.52
N HIS A 444 48.98 15.88 11.83
CA HIS A 444 49.83 16.83 12.56
C HIS A 444 51.33 16.56 12.43
N ALA A 445 51.74 15.29 12.50
CA ALA A 445 53.16 14.92 12.34
C ALA A 445 53.67 15.15 10.92
N SER A 446 52.76 15.14 9.93
CA SER A 446 53.08 15.32 8.52
C SER A 446 53.10 16.80 8.11
N THR A 447 52.33 17.67 8.79
CA THR A 447 52.23 19.09 8.47
C THR A 447 53.50 19.86 8.85
N PRO A 448 54.19 20.53 7.90
CA PRO A 448 55.40 21.28 8.21
C PRO A 448 55.11 22.47 9.14
N SER A 449 55.96 22.68 10.16
CA SER A 449 55.82 23.74 11.15
C SER A 449 55.84 25.17 10.59
N SER A 450 56.16 25.35 9.30
CA SER A 450 56.19 26.65 8.63
C SER A 450 54.83 27.13 8.09
N CYS A 451 53.79 26.29 8.12
CA CYS A 451 52.48 26.56 7.52
C CYS A 451 51.41 27.02 8.52
N VAL A 452 51.81 27.62 9.65
CA VAL A 452 50.89 27.99 10.74
C VAL A 452 50.15 29.29 10.39
N SER A 453 49.02 29.17 9.67
CA SER A 453 47.88 30.09 9.82
C SER A 453 47.31 29.96 11.25
N SER A 454 46.33 30.80 11.63
CA SER A 454 45.67 30.73 12.94
C SER A 454 45.29 29.28 13.30
N GLY A 455 45.75 28.79 14.46
CA GLY A 455 45.67 27.37 14.83
C GLY A 455 44.26 26.77 14.79
N GLU A 456 43.22 27.58 14.99
CA GLU A 456 41.82 27.14 14.94
C GLU A 456 41.38 26.70 13.53
N THR A 457 41.77 27.45 12.49
CA THR A 457 41.40 27.14 11.09
C THR A 457 42.05 25.83 10.64
N LEU A 458 43.32 25.62 11.01
CA LEU A 458 44.04 24.40 10.68
C LEU A 458 43.42 23.17 11.35
N MET A 459 42.98 23.27 12.62
CA MET A 459 42.32 22.15 13.30
C MET A 459 41.00 21.78 12.64
N ALA A 460 40.22 22.78 12.20
CA ALA A 460 38.95 22.54 11.50
C ALA A 460 39.18 21.88 10.13
N GLU A 461 40.18 22.32 9.36
CA GLU A 461 40.56 21.71 8.09
C GLU A 461 41.05 20.27 8.26
N VAL A 462 41.89 20.01 9.29
CA VAL A 462 42.36 18.66 9.61
C VAL A 462 41.20 17.75 10.01
N ALA A 463 40.28 18.25 10.85
CA ALA A 463 39.10 17.49 11.26
C ALA A 463 38.23 17.12 10.04
N ALA A 464 37.95 18.08 9.16
CA ALA A 464 37.19 17.85 7.94
C ALA A 464 37.87 16.85 6.99
N ALA A 465 39.19 16.93 6.82
CA ALA A 465 39.94 16.00 5.97
C ALA A 465 39.94 14.57 6.54
N VAL A 466 40.03 14.43 7.87
CA VAL A 466 39.95 13.13 8.55
C VAL A 466 38.54 12.55 8.46
N GLU A 467 37.51 13.36 8.63
CA GLU A 467 36.11 12.96 8.42
C GLU A 467 35.89 12.44 7.00
N GLN A 468 36.33 13.19 5.99
CA GLN A 468 36.26 12.76 4.58
C GLN A 468 37.00 11.43 4.35
N ALA A 469 38.18 11.27 4.93
CA ALA A 469 38.96 10.04 4.81
C ALA A 469 38.25 8.83 5.44
N LEU A 470 37.55 9.01 6.56
CA LEU A 470 36.75 7.95 7.20
C LEU A 470 35.56 7.55 6.33
N PHE A 471 34.88 8.51 5.69
CA PHE A 471 33.73 8.24 4.85
C PHE A 471 34.16 7.55 3.54
N GLU A 472 35.25 7.99 2.90
CA GLU A 472 35.80 7.33 1.71
C GLU A 472 36.31 5.91 2.01
N ALA A 473 36.87 5.70 3.21
CA ALA A 473 37.20 4.37 3.70
C ALA A 473 35.95 3.49 3.87
N ALA A 474 34.85 4.04 4.38
CA ALA A 474 33.58 3.33 4.50
C ALA A 474 32.94 3.01 3.13
N VAL A 475 33.10 3.88 2.14
CA VAL A 475 32.73 3.59 0.74
C VAL A 475 33.56 2.44 0.18
N SER A 476 34.89 2.51 0.34
CA SER A 476 35.82 1.52 -0.21
C SER A 476 35.73 0.15 0.47
N GLY A 477 35.28 0.11 1.73
CA GLY A 477 35.20 -1.11 2.53
C GLY A 477 36.55 -1.63 3.03
N PRO A 478 36.51 -2.73 3.82
CA PRO A 478 37.71 -3.32 4.38
C PRO A 478 38.63 -3.91 3.29
N GLY A 479 39.93 -3.73 3.46
CA GLY A 479 40.98 -4.14 2.51
C GLY A 479 41.48 -3.02 1.60
N ALA A 480 40.71 -1.95 1.43
CA ALA A 480 41.11 -0.76 0.69
C ALA A 480 41.06 0.54 1.54
N ALA A 481 40.37 0.52 2.69
CA ALA A 481 40.17 1.66 3.57
C ALA A 481 41.44 2.43 3.93
N GLY A 482 42.51 1.73 4.32
CA GLY A 482 43.78 2.36 4.69
C GLY A 482 44.43 3.11 3.52
N LYS A 483 44.38 2.52 2.32
CA LYS A 483 44.91 3.14 1.10
C LYS A 483 44.08 4.36 0.69
N THR A 484 42.76 4.24 0.69
CA THR A 484 41.86 5.33 0.33
C THR A 484 42.01 6.51 1.29
N ALA A 485 42.02 6.27 2.61
CA ALA A 485 42.21 7.32 3.60
C ALA A 485 43.55 8.05 3.42
N TYR A 486 44.63 7.32 3.14
CA TYR A 486 45.93 7.93 2.83
C TYR A 486 45.84 8.84 1.60
N GLU A 487 45.21 8.38 0.51
CA GLU A 487 45.07 9.16 -0.72
C GLU A 487 44.26 10.46 -0.50
N VAL A 488 43.17 10.38 0.26
CA VAL A 488 42.32 11.54 0.60
C VAL A 488 43.08 12.56 1.44
N LEU A 489 43.76 12.11 2.51
CA LEU A 489 44.52 13.00 3.39
C LEU A 489 45.73 13.63 2.67
N SER A 490 46.38 12.87 1.78
CA SER A 490 47.48 13.38 0.95
C SER A 490 47.04 14.51 0.03
N LYS A 491 45.84 14.42 -0.54
CA LYS A 491 45.27 15.45 -1.42
C LYS A 491 44.93 16.73 -0.64
N HIS A 492 44.31 16.61 0.53
CA HIS A 492 43.82 17.76 1.30
C HIS A 492 44.92 18.55 2.00
N THR A 493 45.97 17.89 2.44
CA THR A 493 47.00 18.56 3.24
C THR A 493 48.06 19.29 2.41
N ALA A 494 48.05 19.14 1.06
CA ALA A 494 49.09 19.62 0.15
C ALA A 494 50.53 19.21 0.55
N ILE A 495 50.65 18.23 1.46
CA ILE A 495 51.93 17.72 1.91
C ILE A 495 52.41 16.75 0.84
N THR A 496 53.53 17.08 0.20
CA THR A 496 54.28 16.10 -0.59
C THR A 496 54.88 15.11 0.40
N LEU A 497 54.10 14.08 0.76
CA LEU A 497 54.52 13.09 1.73
C LEU A 497 55.79 12.42 1.22
N ARG A 498 56.84 12.47 2.03
CA ARG A 498 57.95 11.53 1.88
C ARG A 498 57.33 10.14 1.97
N THR A 499 57.73 9.25 1.05
CA THR A 499 57.34 7.84 0.98
C THR A 499 57.02 7.30 2.37
N PRO A 500 55.84 6.69 2.57
CA PRO A 500 55.33 6.33 3.89
C PRO A 500 56.41 5.62 4.70
N SER A 501 56.82 6.26 5.80
CA SER A 501 57.57 5.57 6.84
C SER A 501 56.71 4.39 7.32
N PRO A 502 57.28 3.21 7.66
CA PRO A 502 56.55 1.98 7.98
C PRO A 502 55.59 2.05 9.20
N ALA A 503 55.31 3.22 9.76
CA ALA A 503 54.27 3.39 10.78
C ALA A 503 52.87 3.41 10.13
N MET A 504 52.44 2.26 9.59
CA MET A 504 51.08 2.02 9.06
C MET A 504 50.01 1.83 10.14
N ALA A 505 50.38 1.93 11.42
CA ALA A 505 49.52 1.61 12.56
C ALA A 505 48.15 2.35 12.59
N PRO A 506 48.05 3.66 12.23
CA PRO A 506 46.74 4.33 12.16
C PRO A 506 45.81 3.71 11.11
N PHE A 507 46.38 3.29 9.97
CA PHE A 507 45.62 2.70 8.87
C PHE A 507 45.23 1.24 9.15
N GLU A 508 46.06 0.49 9.89
CA GLU A 508 45.68 -0.85 10.38
C GLU A 508 44.49 -0.77 11.36
N THR A 509 44.50 0.22 12.25
CA THR A 509 43.38 0.45 13.17
C THR A 509 42.11 0.86 12.42
N LEU A 510 42.25 1.66 11.36
CA LEU A 510 41.16 2.02 10.47
C LEU A 510 40.57 0.80 9.74
N GLU A 511 41.41 -0.12 9.27
CA GLU A 511 40.95 -1.38 8.67
C GLU A 511 40.16 -2.24 9.65
N ASP A 512 40.63 -2.34 10.90
CA ASP A 512 39.90 -3.05 11.95
C ASP A 512 38.57 -2.36 12.28
N LEU A 513 38.52 -1.03 12.28
CA LEU A 513 37.28 -0.28 12.40
C LEU A 513 36.30 -0.61 11.27
N MET A 514 36.76 -0.62 10.01
CA MET A 514 35.88 -0.89 8.86
C MET A 514 35.31 -2.31 8.87
N ARG A 515 36.09 -3.31 9.31
CA ARG A 515 35.58 -4.68 9.50
C ARG A 515 34.52 -4.75 10.59
N GLU A 516 34.73 -4.06 11.70
CA GLU A 516 33.74 -4.00 12.78
C GLU A 516 32.47 -3.26 12.33
N LEU A 517 32.64 -2.14 11.62
CA LEU A 517 31.56 -1.33 11.07
C LEU A 517 30.70 -2.09 10.05
N GLU A 518 31.31 -2.92 9.21
CA GLU A 518 30.59 -3.83 8.31
C GLU A 518 29.74 -4.85 9.07
N GLY A 519 30.26 -5.39 10.18
CA GLY A 519 29.47 -6.25 11.07
C GLY A 519 28.22 -5.54 11.60
N TRP A 520 28.37 -4.29 12.03
CA TRP A 520 27.26 -3.46 12.53
C TRP A 520 26.30 -2.98 11.44
N SER A 521 26.78 -2.76 10.22
CA SER A 521 25.93 -2.39 9.08
C SER A 521 25.04 -3.56 8.67
N LEU A 522 25.58 -4.79 8.69
CA LEU A 522 24.81 -6.02 8.50
C LEU A 522 23.82 -6.27 9.65
N GLU A 523 24.21 -5.96 10.88
CA GLU A 523 23.35 -6.14 12.04
C GLU A 523 22.11 -5.23 11.98
N LEU A 524 22.30 -3.96 11.60
CA LEU A 524 21.23 -2.98 11.39
C LEU A 524 20.21 -3.48 10.35
N GLN A 525 20.71 -3.99 9.23
CA GLN A 525 19.87 -4.55 8.17
C GLN A 525 19.12 -5.83 8.59
N ARG A 526 19.68 -6.63 9.49
CA ARG A 526 19.07 -7.90 9.95
C ARG A 526 18.04 -7.72 11.05
N HIS A 527 18.28 -6.82 12.00
CA HIS A 527 17.43 -6.68 13.17
C HIS A 527 16.12 -5.94 12.87
N CYS A 528 16.18 -4.88 12.06
CA CYS A 528 15.03 -4.05 11.73
C CYS A 528 14.95 -3.77 10.23
N PRO A 529 14.83 -4.82 9.37
CA PRO A 529 14.95 -4.66 7.92
C PRO A 529 13.90 -3.70 7.35
N GLN A 530 12.66 -3.74 7.84
CA GLN A 530 11.61 -2.84 7.35
C GLN A 530 11.89 -1.38 7.68
N ASP A 531 12.39 -1.10 8.89
CA ASP A 531 12.68 0.25 9.33
C ASP A 531 13.91 0.83 8.66
N TRP A 532 14.95 0.01 8.52
CA TRP A 532 16.13 0.36 7.74
C TRP A 532 15.78 0.61 6.27
N ASN A 533 15.00 -0.28 5.64
CA ASN A 533 14.61 -0.09 4.24
C ASN A 533 13.85 1.22 4.05
N GLY A 534 12.90 1.53 4.95
CA GLY A 534 12.19 2.81 4.93
C GLY A 534 13.13 4.03 5.09
N LEU A 535 14.06 4.00 6.05
CA LEU A 535 15.05 5.07 6.21
C LEU A 535 15.94 5.21 4.95
N SER A 536 16.45 4.09 4.44
CA SER A 536 17.37 4.08 3.30
C SER A 536 16.70 4.63 2.04
N ALA A 537 15.43 4.29 1.79
CA ALA A 537 14.65 4.83 0.69
C ALA A 537 14.51 6.36 0.79
N VAL A 538 14.21 6.88 1.99
CA VAL A 538 14.11 8.33 2.25
C VAL A 538 15.44 9.02 1.99
N LEU A 539 16.55 8.49 2.51
CA LEU A 539 17.89 9.06 2.33
C LEU A 539 18.32 9.04 0.86
N VAL A 540 18.12 7.93 0.14
CA VAL A 540 18.49 7.81 -1.28
C VAL A 540 17.70 8.79 -2.12
N LYS A 541 16.37 8.84 -1.95
CA LYS A 541 15.51 9.79 -2.65
C LYS A 541 15.94 11.23 -2.39
N THR A 542 16.16 11.58 -1.12
CA THR A 542 16.63 12.92 -0.70
C THR A 542 17.92 13.33 -1.40
N LEU A 543 18.92 12.42 -1.45
CA LEU A 543 20.22 12.72 -2.05
C LEU A 543 20.13 12.83 -3.59
N GLN A 544 19.24 12.06 -4.22
CA GLN A 544 18.95 12.16 -5.65
C GLN A 544 18.22 13.47 -5.99
N ASP A 545 17.22 13.85 -5.18
CA ASP A 545 16.48 15.11 -5.34
C ASP A 545 17.40 16.32 -5.15
N ALA A 546 18.30 16.28 -4.15
CA ALA A 546 19.32 17.30 -3.94
C ALA A 546 20.26 17.43 -5.15
N ALA A 547 20.68 16.31 -5.74
CA ALA A 547 21.50 16.32 -6.96
C ALA A 547 20.75 16.95 -8.15
N ALA A 548 19.47 16.62 -8.33
CA ALA A 548 18.66 17.18 -9.40
C ALA A 548 18.45 18.70 -9.25
N LEU A 549 18.20 19.18 -8.02
CA LEU A 549 18.11 20.62 -7.73
C LEU A 549 19.41 21.36 -8.04
N GLN A 550 20.56 20.76 -7.72
CA GLN A 550 21.86 21.32 -8.02
C GLN A 550 22.11 21.44 -9.55
N GLU A 551 21.72 20.42 -10.32
CA GLU A 551 21.80 20.43 -11.79
C GLU A 551 20.91 21.52 -12.41
N GLU A 552 19.69 21.68 -11.90
CA GLU A 552 18.75 22.71 -12.35
C GLU A 552 19.28 24.12 -12.06
N GLN A 553 19.81 24.35 -10.85
CA GLN A 553 20.40 25.63 -10.46
C GLN A 553 21.63 25.98 -11.31
N ALA A 554 22.50 25.00 -11.58
CA ALA A 554 23.65 25.20 -12.43
C ALA A 554 23.24 25.53 -13.88
N ALA A 555 22.25 24.81 -14.43
CA ALA A 555 21.67 25.10 -15.74
C ALA A 555 21.07 26.52 -15.82
N ALA A 556 20.35 26.95 -14.77
CA ALA A 556 19.75 28.28 -14.70
C ALA A 556 20.81 29.40 -14.58
N SER A 557 21.92 29.15 -13.89
CA SER A 557 23.01 30.12 -13.71
C SER A 557 23.86 30.35 -14.98
N GLY A 558 23.70 29.52 -16.01
CA GLY A 558 24.51 29.56 -17.23
C GLY A 558 25.99 29.22 -17.01
N GLN A 559 26.36 28.72 -15.82
CA GLN A 559 27.69 28.18 -15.59
C GLN A 559 27.77 26.76 -16.14
N PRO A 560 28.76 26.44 -17.00
CA PRO A 560 28.95 25.08 -17.45
C PRO A 560 29.31 24.18 -16.26
N PHE A 561 28.54 23.11 -16.06
CA PHE A 561 28.80 22.08 -15.05
C PHE A 561 30.15 21.41 -15.35
N LEU A 562 31.13 21.59 -14.47
CA LEU A 562 32.38 20.83 -14.50
C LEU A 562 32.15 19.57 -13.65
N VAL A 563 31.88 18.45 -14.34
CA VAL A 563 31.79 17.10 -13.76
C VAL A 563 33.16 16.64 -13.28
#